data_AF-A0A924IHF0-F1
#
_entry.id   AF-A0A924IHF0-F1
#
_cell.length_a   1.000
_cell.length_b   1.000
_cell.length_c   1.000
_cell.angle_alpha   90.00
_cell.angle_beta   90.00
_cell.angle_gamma   90.00
#
_symmetry.space_group_name_H-M   'P 1'
#
loop_
_entity.id
_entity.type
_entity.pdbx_description
1 polymer ?
#
loop_
_entity_poly.entity_id
_entity_poly.type
_entity_poly.pdbx_seq_one_letter_code
_entity_poly.pdbx_strand_id
1 'polypeptide(L)' 'MSSHKENTAPVEVKMEQEQEHVHGPNCSHGHGNALLKPITREAPKVGRNDPCPCGSQKKFKKCCGI' A
#
# COMPACT_ATOMS: atom_id res chain seq x y z
N MET A 1 -36.31 18.95 10.20
CA MET A 1 -35.65 18.43 11.41
C MET A 1 -35.27 16.98 11.15
N SER A 2 -33.98 16.71 11.31
CA SER A 2 -33.37 15.42 11.62
C SER A 2 -33.87 14.19 10.88
N SER A 3 -33.16 13.81 9.81
CA SER A 3 -32.84 12.41 9.51
C SER A 3 -31.75 12.35 8.44
N HIS A 4 -30.53 12.76 8.80
CA HIS A 4 -29.35 12.24 8.11
C HIS A 4 -29.22 10.77 8.54
N LYS A 5 -29.76 9.88 7.72
CA LYS A 5 -29.66 8.45 7.93
C LYS A 5 -28.24 8.03 7.55
N GLU A 6 -27.39 7.84 8.56
CA GLU A 6 -26.10 7.16 8.40
C GLU A 6 -26.30 5.84 7.66
N ASN A 7 -25.68 5.73 6.48
CA ASN A 7 -25.48 4.46 5.80
C ASN A 7 -24.01 4.39 5.42
N THR A 8 -23.21 3.91 6.38
CA THR A 8 -21.93 3.28 6.10
C THR A 8 -22.20 2.12 5.15
N ALA A 9 -22.03 2.37 3.85
CA ALA A 9 -21.94 1.29 2.89
C ALA A 9 -20.61 0.57 3.14
N PRO A 10 -20.60 -0.75 3.42
CA PRO A 10 -19.39 -1.51 3.22
C PRO A 10 -19.14 -1.51 1.72
N VAL A 11 -18.15 -0.75 1.26
CA VAL A 11 -17.68 -0.85 -0.12
C VAL A 11 -17.21 -2.29 -0.31
N GLU A 12 -18.05 -3.09 -0.96
CA GLU A 12 -17.80 -4.47 -1.34
C GLU A 12 -16.55 -4.50 -2.21
N VAL A 13 -15.48 -5.05 -1.65
CA VAL A 13 -14.24 -5.33 -2.36
C VAL A 13 -14.49 -6.57 -3.22
N LYS A 14 -15.17 -6.41 -4.37
CA LYS A 14 -15.15 -7.40 -5.46
C LYS A 14 -13.81 -7.26 -6.17
N MET A 15 -12.79 -7.90 -5.61
CA MET A 15 -11.52 -8.14 -6.29
C MET A 15 -11.62 -9.47 -7.05
N GLU A 16 -12.45 -9.48 -8.09
CA GLU A 16 -12.27 -10.40 -9.21
C GLU A 16 -11.04 -9.90 -9.98
N GLN A 17 -9.85 -10.21 -9.48
CA GLN A 17 -8.60 -9.95 -10.17
C GLN A 17 -7.87 -11.29 -10.31
N GLU A 18 -8.35 -12.10 -11.25
CA GLU A 18 -7.49 -13.05 -11.95
C GLU A 18 -6.41 -12.21 -12.66
N GLN A 19 -5.33 -11.91 -11.94
CA GLN A 19 -4.12 -11.46 -12.58
C GLN A 19 -3.10 -12.58 -12.39
N GLU A 20 -3.01 -13.39 -13.45
CA GLU A 20 -2.11 -14.52 -13.58
C GLU A 20 -0.70 -14.21 -13.09
N HIS A 21 -0.18 -15.16 -12.31
CA HIS A 21 1.12 -15.07 -11.67
C HIS A 21 2.24 -15.01 -12.72
N VAL A 22 2.89 -13.86 -12.87
CA VAL A 22 3.83 -13.55 -13.97
C VAL A 22 5.20 -14.27 -13.87
N HIS A 23 5.38 -15.21 -12.93
CA HIS A 23 6.62 -15.97 -12.80
C HIS A 23 6.34 -17.46 -12.99
N GLY A 24 7.24 -18.17 -13.65
CA GLY A 24 7.07 -19.60 -13.94
C GLY A 24 6.88 -20.45 -12.68
N PRO A 25 6.54 -21.75 -12.82
CA PRO A 25 6.13 -22.65 -11.74
C PRO A 25 7.18 -22.92 -10.63
N ASN A 26 8.33 -22.23 -10.65
CA ASN A 26 9.41 -22.30 -9.67
C ASN A 26 9.87 -20.89 -9.23
N CYS A 27 8.93 -20.06 -8.79
CA CYS A 27 9.25 -18.80 -8.13
C CYS A 27 9.55 -19.06 -6.65
N SER A 28 10.78 -18.79 -6.21
CA SER A 28 11.25 -19.02 -4.83
C SER A 28 10.78 -17.95 -3.83
N HIS A 29 9.56 -17.45 -3.97
CA HIS A 29 8.98 -16.46 -3.05
C HIS A 29 7.55 -16.86 -2.65
N GLY A 30 7.22 -16.68 -1.38
CA GLY A 30 5.90 -17.02 -0.87
C GLY A 30 4.80 -16.11 -1.41
N HIS A 31 3.66 -16.68 -1.77
CA HIS A 31 2.43 -15.93 -2.05
C HIS A 31 1.73 -15.64 -0.72
N GLY A 32 1.54 -14.35 -0.45
CA GLY A 32 1.27 -13.81 0.88
C GLY A 32 0.05 -14.37 1.61
N ASN A 33 0.03 -14.13 2.92
CA ASN A 33 -1.00 -14.51 3.87
C ASN A 33 -2.28 -13.67 3.67
N ALA A 34 -3.38 -14.31 3.26
CA ALA A 34 -4.66 -13.68 2.93
C ALA A 34 -5.52 -13.29 4.15
N LEU A 35 -5.11 -13.62 5.39
CA LEU A 35 -5.95 -13.41 6.58
C LEU A 35 -5.67 -12.09 7.30
N LEU A 36 -4.58 -11.39 6.94
CA LEU A 36 -4.24 -10.10 7.52
C LEU A 36 -4.58 -8.96 6.56
N LYS A 37 -5.39 -8.01 7.04
CA LYS A 37 -5.69 -6.78 6.29
C LYS A 37 -4.40 -5.94 6.19
N PRO A 38 -4.05 -5.40 5.01
CA PRO A 38 -2.87 -4.56 4.86
C PRO A 38 -2.97 -3.31 5.74
N ILE A 39 -1.91 -3.01 6.48
CA ILE A 39 -1.81 -1.75 7.22
C ILE A 39 -1.62 -0.61 6.20
N THR A 40 -2.57 0.33 6.16
CA THR A 40 -2.46 1.54 5.36
C THR A 40 -1.62 2.57 6.09
N ARG A 41 -0.81 3.33 5.35
CA ARG A 41 -0.02 4.44 5.91
C ARG A 41 -0.86 5.71 5.81
N GLU A 42 -0.91 6.47 6.91
CA GLU A 42 -1.54 7.80 6.91
C GLU A 42 -0.66 8.84 6.19
N ALA A 43 0.67 8.68 6.29
CA ALA A 43 1.64 9.57 5.66
C ALA A 43 1.93 9.18 4.20
N PRO A 44 2.20 10.16 3.32
CA PRO A 44 2.54 9.91 1.92
C PRO A 44 3.82 9.07 1.81
N LYS A 45 3.85 8.18 0.80
CA LYS A 45 5.06 7.43 0.45
C LYS A 45 6.12 8.40 -0.07
N VAL A 46 7.19 8.58 0.70
CA VAL A 46 8.38 9.30 0.24
C VAL A 46 9.05 8.45 -0.85
N GLY A 47 9.14 8.99 -2.06
CA GLY A 47 9.81 8.33 -3.16
C GLY A 47 11.32 8.35 -3.00
N ARG A 48 11.99 7.41 -3.65
CA ARG A 48 13.45 7.22 -3.55
C ARG A 48 14.25 8.49 -3.92
N ASN A 49 13.72 9.33 -4.81
CA ASN A 49 14.38 10.55 -5.26
C ASN A 49 13.92 11.83 -4.55
N ASP A 50 12.87 11.76 -3.73
CA ASP A 50 12.30 12.91 -3.01
C ASP A 50 13.26 13.43 -1.92
N PRO A 51 13.12 14.69 -1.50
CA PRO A 51 13.88 15.22 -0.37
C PRO A 51 13.65 14.38 0.89
N CYS A 52 14.72 14.12 1.64
CA CYS A 52 14.63 13.36 2.88
C CYS A 52 13.81 14.12 3.93
N PRO A 53 12.79 13.48 4.55
CA PRO A 53 12.01 14.09 5.62
C PRO A 53 12.83 14.34 6.90
N CYS A 54 14.06 13.82 6.97
CA CYS A 54 15.03 14.06 8.04
C CYS A 54 15.66 15.47 8.04
N GLY A 55 15.29 16.34 7.09
CA GLY A 55 15.81 17.71 7.00
C GLY A 55 17.20 17.84 6.38
N SER A 56 17.78 16.75 5.87
CA SER A 56 19.14 16.74 5.31
C SER A 56 19.26 17.36 3.91
N GLN A 57 18.13 17.74 3.29
CA GLN A 57 18.03 18.24 1.90
C GLN A 57 18.59 17.29 0.82
N LYS A 58 19.07 16.10 1.21
CA LYS A 58 19.53 15.05 0.30
C LYS A 58 18.32 14.24 -0.18
N LYS A 59 18.45 13.63 -1.38
CA LYS A 59 17.47 12.66 -1.87
C LYS A 59 17.34 11.49 -0.87
N PHE A 60 16.14 10.97 -0.65
CA PHE A 60 15.87 9.88 0.29
C PHE A 60 16.86 8.72 0.11
N LYS A 61 17.12 8.30 -1.13
CA LYS A 61 18.09 7.24 -1.48
C LYS A 61 19.56 7.48 -1.14
N LYS A 62 19.91 8.72 -0.82
CA LYS A 62 21.27 9.14 -0.45
C LYS A 62 21.33 9.57 1.03
N CYS A 63 20.25 9.33 1.78
CA CYS A 63 20.13 9.67 3.18
C CYS A 63 19.48 8.51 3.96
N CYS A 64 18.20 8.59 4.31
CA CYS A 64 17.52 7.55 5.09
C CYS A 64 17.13 6.29 4.29
N GLY A 65 17.29 6.31 2.96
CA GLY A 65 17.03 5.20 2.06
C GLY A 65 18.28 4.67 1.37
N ILE A 66 19.46 4.87 1.98
CA ILE A 66 20.66 4.08 1.66
C ILE A 66 20.51 2.66 2.19
#